data_AF-A0AA39WN66-F1
#
_entry.id   AF-A0AA39WN66-F1
#
_cell.length_a   1.000
_cell.length_b   1.000
_cell.length_c   1.000
_cell.angle_alpha   90.00
_cell.angle_beta   90.00
_cell.angle_gamma   90.00
#
_symmetry.space_group_name_H-M   'P 1'
#
loop_
_entity.id
_entity.type
_entity.pdbx_description
1 polymer ?
#
loop_
_entity_poly.entity_id
_entity_poly.type
_entity_poly.pdbx_seq_one_letter_code
_entity_poly.pdbx_strand_id
1 'polypeptide(L)'
;MCLLCCSHKAGPTASRVPDGLDAITVEPDKCTNLGLSPTGPYYLPKNAKDQTAAATEENNQTTTPTIITKKTKKNMAGLALLRVVPLLSATSSVTFTLSEDTFIRPLTHTAPSPASVELRRHANRILPSHGRWTRRGLAVIFITYPLSIATAIANLARRHDNAQVDFSPNAPYNARAAAAFYLAGLVFSVIHFPFGPRAMSLLKRIRKDTGGVEADVDPAQDNTASMASWLRINAIRGVVADVPSWVCYFAAFLFAMSS
;
A
#
# COMPACT_ATOMS: atom_id res chain seq x y z
N MET A 1 -44.71 6.11 -9.51
CA MET A 1 -44.31 7.33 -10.26
C MET A 1 -43.22 6.91 -11.24
N CYS A 2 -43.36 6.77 -12.56
CA CYS A 2 -44.41 6.87 -13.57
C CYS A 2 -44.27 5.60 -14.45
N LEU A 3 -45.30 4.78 -14.68
CA LEU A 3 -46.31 4.88 -15.75
C LEU A 3 -45.74 5.34 -17.10
N LEU A 4 -45.53 4.39 -18.02
CA LEU A 4 -46.18 4.45 -19.33
C LEU A 4 -46.50 3.03 -19.82
N CYS A 5 -47.79 2.83 -20.08
CA CYS A 5 -48.41 1.63 -20.59
C CYS A 5 -48.76 1.90 -22.05
N CYS A 6 -48.37 1.04 -22.98
CA CYS A 6 -48.93 1.03 -24.33
C CYS A 6 -49.48 -0.36 -24.60
N SER A 7 -50.81 -0.43 -24.60
CA SER A 7 -51.63 -1.59 -24.96
C SER A 7 -51.81 -1.60 -26.49
N HIS A 8 -51.50 -2.72 -27.13
CA HIS A 8 -52.00 -3.04 -28.46
C HIS A 8 -52.54 -4.47 -28.47
N LYS A 9 -53.85 -4.58 -28.67
CA LYS A 9 -54.56 -5.82 -29.02
C LYS A 9 -54.17 -6.21 -30.45
N ALA A 10 -53.66 -7.41 -30.63
CA ALA A 10 -53.60 -8.09 -31.92
C ALA A 10 -54.29 -9.45 -31.79
N GLY A 11 -55.16 -9.77 -32.75
CA GLY A 11 -55.88 -11.04 -32.84
C GLY A 11 -54.98 -12.23 -33.23
N PRO A 12 -55.53 -13.44 -33.33
CA PRO A 12 -54.75 -14.66 -33.40
C PRO A 12 -54.23 -14.89 -34.82
N THR A 13 -52.96 -14.56 -35.06
CA THR A 13 -52.21 -15.05 -36.22
C THR A 13 -51.49 -16.34 -35.82
N ALA A 14 -51.84 -17.46 -36.46
CA ALA A 14 -51.15 -18.74 -36.31
C ALA A 14 -49.67 -18.57 -36.70
N SER A 15 -48.78 -18.55 -35.70
CA SER A 15 -47.35 -18.46 -35.92
C SER A 15 -46.81 -19.81 -36.40
N ARG A 16 -46.22 -19.81 -37.60
CA ARG A 16 -45.41 -20.91 -38.12
C ARG A 16 -44.26 -21.22 -37.14
N VAL A 17 -44.11 -22.48 -36.74
CA VAL A 17 -42.98 -22.94 -35.93
C VAL A 17 -41.70 -22.82 -36.77
N PRO A 18 -40.61 -22.21 -36.26
CA PRO A 18 -39.33 -22.16 -36.97
C PRO A 18 -38.72 -23.55 -37.14
N ASP A 19 -38.16 -23.84 -38.31
CA ASP A 19 -37.46 -25.10 -38.58
C ASP A 19 -36.32 -25.33 -37.57
N GLY A 20 -36.31 -26.51 -36.93
CA GLY A 20 -35.26 -26.92 -35.98
C GLY A 20 -35.62 -26.82 -34.49
N LEU A 21 -36.84 -26.39 -34.15
CA LEU A 21 -37.33 -26.31 -32.77
C LEU A 21 -38.56 -27.21 -32.57
N ASP A 22 -38.64 -27.88 -31.43
CA ASP A 22 -39.84 -28.63 -31.04
C ASP A 22 -40.69 -27.79 -30.08
N ALA A 23 -41.98 -27.69 -30.35
CA ALA A 23 -42.94 -27.05 -29.45
C ALA A 23 -43.25 -28.01 -28.29
N ILE A 24 -43.16 -27.52 -27.05
CA ILE A 24 -43.44 -28.31 -25.86
C ILE A 24 -44.56 -27.62 -25.08
N THR A 25 -45.60 -28.38 -24.77
CA THR A 25 -46.66 -27.98 -23.83
C THR A 25 -46.17 -28.27 -22.42
N VAL A 26 -45.94 -27.21 -21.63
CA VAL A 26 -45.57 -27.34 -20.22
C VAL A 26 -46.84 -27.25 -19.38
N GLU A 27 -47.05 -28.22 -18.48
CA GLU A 27 -48.14 -28.16 -17.50
C GLU A 27 -47.97 -26.94 -16.57
N PRO A 28 -49.06 -26.21 -16.28
CA PRO A 28 -49.01 -24.91 -15.59
C PRO A 28 -48.34 -24.97 -14.21
N ASP A 29 -48.37 -26.13 -13.56
CA ASP A 29 -47.89 -26.35 -12.19
C ASP A 29 -46.35 -26.37 -12.09
N LYS A 30 -45.64 -26.50 -13.22
CA LYS A 30 -44.16 -26.55 -13.28
C LYS A 30 -43.50 -25.21 -13.61
N CYS A 31 -44.27 -24.18 -13.99
CA CYS A 31 -43.71 -22.88 -14.40
C CYS A 31 -43.18 -22.04 -13.22
N THR A 32 -43.74 -22.21 -12.02
CA THR A 32 -43.40 -21.40 -10.82
C THR A 32 -41.98 -21.63 -10.31
N ASN A 33 -41.40 -22.82 -10.52
CA ASN A 33 -40.06 -23.14 -10.04
C ASN A 33 -38.93 -22.66 -10.97
N LEU A 34 -39.25 -22.26 -12.21
CA LEU A 34 -38.27 -21.86 -13.22
C LEU A 34 -38.24 -20.35 -13.50
N GLY A 35 -39.05 -19.56 -12.77
CA GLY A 35 -39.13 -18.10 -12.98
C GLY A 35 -39.67 -17.70 -14.36
N LEU A 36 -40.40 -18.61 -15.01
CA LEU A 36 -40.88 -18.47 -16.38
C LEU A 36 -42.30 -17.86 -16.38
N SER A 37 -42.51 -16.85 -17.25
CA SER A 37 -43.80 -16.16 -17.38
C SER A 37 -44.85 -17.05 -18.08
N PRO A 38 -46.07 -17.22 -17.55
CA PRO A 38 -47.04 -18.20 -18.05
C PRO A 38 -47.65 -17.89 -19.44
N THR A 39 -47.26 -16.80 -20.09
CA THR A 39 -47.84 -16.35 -21.36
C THR A 39 -46.78 -16.30 -22.46
N GLY A 40 -46.35 -17.46 -22.95
CA GLY A 40 -45.52 -17.54 -24.16
C GLY A 40 -45.14 -18.98 -24.54
N PRO A 41 -44.98 -19.31 -25.84
CA PRO A 41 -44.44 -20.60 -26.26
C PRO A 41 -42.95 -20.69 -25.93
N TYR A 42 -42.54 -21.80 -25.31
CA TYR A 42 -41.14 -22.13 -25.07
C TYR A 42 -40.62 -23.05 -26.18
N TYR A 43 -39.45 -22.72 -26.71
CA TYR A 43 -38.77 -23.52 -27.73
C TYR A 43 -37.45 -24.04 -27.15
N LEU A 44 -37.26 -25.36 -27.15
CA LEU A 44 -35.99 -25.98 -26.77
C LEU A 44 -35.22 -26.39 -28.04
N PRO A 45 -33.89 -26.21 -28.07
CA PRO A 45 -33.05 -26.72 -29.14
C PRO A 45 -33.07 -28.25 -29.14
N LYS A 46 -33.18 -28.86 -30.33
CA LYS A 46 -33.30 -30.32 -30.55
C LYS A 46 -32.21 -31.20 -29.92
N ASN A 47 -31.10 -30.61 -29.47
CA ASN A 47 -29.94 -31.33 -28.94
C ASN A 47 -29.91 -31.41 -27.39
N ALA A 48 -30.98 -31.02 -26.69
CA ALA A 48 -31.01 -30.99 -25.22
C ALA A 48 -31.34 -32.34 -24.54
N LYS A 49 -31.59 -33.42 -25.29
CA LYS A 49 -32.00 -34.72 -24.71
C LYS A 49 -30.84 -35.59 -24.16
N ASP A 50 -29.59 -35.26 -24.46
CA ASP A 50 -28.45 -36.14 -24.13
C ASP A 50 -27.72 -35.79 -22.82
N GLN A 51 -28.19 -34.82 -22.02
CA GLN A 51 -27.49 -34.41 -20.78
C GLN A 51 -28.25 -34.73 -19.47
N THR A 52 -29.42 -35.37 -19.52
CA THR A 52 -30.25 -35.63 -18.33
C THR A 52 -30.07 -37.02 -17.69
N ALA A 53 -28.96 -37.71 -17.94
CA ALA A 53 -28.68 -39.05 -17.42
C ALA A 53 -27.48 -39.11 -16.45
N ALA A 54 -27.18 -38.03 -15.72
CA ALA A 54 -26.09 -38.00 -14.74
C ALA A 54 -26.44 -37.20 -13.46
N ALA A 55 -27.66 -37.39 -12.94
CA ALA A 55 -28.06 -36.77 -11.67
C ALA A 55 -28.82 -37.78 -10.79
N THR A 56 -28.13 -38.86 -10.40
CA THR A 56 -28.58 -39.69 -9.28
C THR A 56 -27.37 -40.36 -8.64
N GLU A 57 -26.55 -39.60 -7.91
CA GLU A 57 -25.71 -40.21 -6.88
C GLU A 57 -25.24 -39.20 -5.82
N GLU A 58 -25.43 -39.63 -4.58
CA GLU A 58 -24.78 -39.18 -3.34
C GLU A 58 -24.98 -37.75 -2.83
N ASN A 59 -26.12 -37.61 -2.13
CA ASN A 59 -26.18 -36.89 -0.88
C ASN A 59 -25.32 -37.62 0.18
N ASN A 60 -24.09 -37.17 0.41
CA ASN A 60 -23.30 -37.56 1.58
C ASN A 60 -22.58 -36.35 2.19
N GLN A 61 -23.34 -35.58 2.95
CA GLN A 61 -22.88 -34.41 3.68
C GLN A 61 -22.15 -34.86 4.96
N THR A 62 -20.82 -35.05 4.88
CA THR A 62 -19.95 -35.27 6.05
C THR A 62 -18.99 -34.11 6.24
N THR A 63 -19.37 -33.21 7.16
CA THR A 63 -18.52 -32.34 8.00
C THR A 63 -17.11 -31.97 7.51
N THR A 64 -16.96 -30.94 6.66
CA THR A 64 -15.69 -30.17 6.56
C THR A 64 -15.81 -28.63 6.43
N PRO A 65 -16.66 -27.90 7.17
CA PRO A 65 -16.70 -26.42 7.07
C PRO A 65 -15.61 -25.70 7.93
N THR A 66 -15.03 -26.35 8.94
CA THR A 66 -14.23 -25.63 9.96
C THR A 66 -12.74 -25.47 9.58
N ILE A 67 -12.18 -26.35 8.76
CA ILE A 67 -10.74 -26.32 8.42
C ILE A 67 -10.47 -25.36 7.25
N ILE A 68 -11.35 -25.32 6.25
CA ILE A 68 -11.19 -24.45 5.06
C ILE A 68 -11.34 -22.97 5.44
N THR A 69 -12.29 -22.64 6.31
CA THR A 69 -12.53 -21.26 6.76
C THR A 69 -11.34 -20.66 7.54
N LYS A 70 -10.65 -21.47 8.36
CA LYS A 70 -9.44 -21.02 9.09
C LYS A 70 -8.26 -20.74 8.15
N LYS A 71 -8.05 -21.57 7.13
CA LYS A 71 -6.95 -21.42 6.16
C LYS A 71 -7.12 -20.15 5.32
N THR A 72 -8.34 -19.89 4.82
CA THR A 72 -8.64 -18.70 4.02
C THR A 72 -8.51 -17.40 4.82
N LYS A 73 -8.98 -17.39 6.07
CA LYS A 73 -8.91 -16.21 6.94
C LYS A 73 -7.47 -15.84 7.32
N LYS A 74 -6.60 -16.83 7.55
CA LYS A 74 -5.17 -16.63 7.82
C LYS A 74 -4.44 -15.99 6.62
N ASN A 75 -4.81 -16.37 5.40
CA ASN A 75 -4.20 -15.83 4.19
C ASN A 75 -4.56 -14.35 3.97
N MET A 76 -5.79 -13.95 4.31
CA MET A 76 -6.20 -12.54 4.20
C MET A 76 -5.49 -11.65 5.22
N ALA A 77 -5.31 -12.12 6.47
CA ALA A 77 -4.59 -11.36 7.49
C ALA A 77 -3.11 -11.16 7.13
N GLY A 78 -2.43 -12.21 6.64
CA GLY A 78 -1.04 -12.10 6.19
C GLY A 78 -0.87 -11.12 5.03
N LEU A 79 -1.84 -11.10 4.11
CA LEU A 79 -1.85 -10.18 2.97
C LEU A 79 -2.10 -8.73 3.38
N ALA A 80 -3.04 -8.48 4.30
CA ALA A 80 -3.27 -7.16 4.86
C ALA A 80 -2.03 -6.62 5.60
N LEU A 81 -1.35 -7.49 6.36
CA LEU A 81 -0.08 -7.16 7.00
C LEU A 81 0.99 -6.80 5.95
N LEU A 82 1.16 -7.60 4.90
CA LEU A 82 2.12 -7.31 3.85
C LEU A 82 1.87 -5.93 3.20
N ARG A 83 0.61 -5.54 3.03
CA ARG A 83 0.22 -4.26 2.42
C ARG A 83 0.47 -3.05 3.31
N VAL A 84 0.30 -3.19 4.62
CA VAL A 84 0.45 -2.06 5.55
C VAL A 84 1.91 -1.84 5.95
N VAL A 85 2.78 -2.86 5.86
CA VAL A 85 4.18 -2.77 6.30
C VAL A 85 4.98 -1.63 5.62
N PRO A 86 4.88 -1.37 4.29
CA PRO A 86 5.53 -0.22 3.68
C PRO A 86 5.12 1.11 4.32
N LEU A 87 3.82 1.30 4.59
CA LEU A 87 3.27 2.49 5.24
C LEU A 87 3.77 2.62 6.68
N LEU A 88 3.74 1.54 7.48
CA LEU A 88 4.22 1.57 8.87
C LEU A 88 5.72 1.89 8.94
N SER A 89 6.50 1.30 8.05
CA SER A 89 7.95 1.53 7.97
C SER A 89 8.25 2.98 7.56
N ALA A 90 7.56 3.51 6.55
CA ALA A 90 7.71 4.92 6.15
C ALA A 90 7.24 5.89 7.25
N THR A 91 6.16 5.56 7.97
CA THR A 91 5.68 6.36 9.11
C THR A 91 6.76 6.43 10.20
N SER A 92 7.40 5.30 10.50
CA SER A 92 8.53 5.25 11.43
C SER A 92 9.68 6.15 10.96
N SER A 93 10.06 6.09 9.68
CA SER A 93 11.13 6.93 9.11
C SER A 93 10.84 8.44 9.16
N VAL A 94 9.61 8.86 8.84
CA VAL A 94 9.19 10.27 8.94
C VAL A 94 9.17 10.73 10.39
N THR A 95 8.59 9.92 11.29
CA THR A 95 8.55 10.23 12.73
C THR A 95 9.96 10.35 13.30
N PHE A 96 10.87 9.46 12.88
CA PHE A 96 12.27 9.50 13.26
C PHE A 96 12.91 10.81 12.79
N THR A 97 12.77 11.17 11.52
CA THR A 97 13.30 12.44 10.96
C THR A 97 12.81 13.67 11.72
N LEU A 98 11.51 13.73 12.05
CA LEU A 98 10.93 14.83 12.85
C LEU A 98 11.47 14.87 14.28
N SER A 99 11.66 13.70 14.89
CA SER A 99 12.23 13.59 16.23
C SER A 99 13.69 14.07 16.25
N GLU A 100 14.50 13.64 15.28
CA GLU A 100 15.88 14.11 15.14
C GLU A 100 15.95 15.64 15.03
N ASP A 101 15.08 16.23 14.22
CA ASP A 101 15.04 17.70 14.08
C ASP A 101 14.66 18.39 15.38
N THR A 102 13.59 17.93 16.03
CA THR A 102 13.06 18.55 17.25
C THR A 102 14.05 18.47 18.41
N PHE A 103 14.71 17.33 18.61
CA PHE A 103 15.63 17.13 19.74
C PHE A 103 17.01 17.75 19.54
N ILE A 104 17.51 17.83 18.30
CA ILE A 104 18.89 18.28 18.04
C ILE A 104 18.96 19.77 17.68
N ARG A 105 17.93 20.34 17.07
CA ARG A 105 17.93 21.74 16.64
C ARG A 105 18.32 22.73 17.73
N PRO A 106 17.91 22.58 19.02
CA PRO A 106 18.38 23.46 20.10
C PRO A 106 19.91 23.49 20.27
N LEU A 107 20.61 22.40 19.94
CA LEU A 107 22.07 22.29 20.02
C LEU A 107 22.80 22.98 18.85
N THR A 108 22.05 23.50 17.87
CA THR A 108 22.61 24.10 16.64
C THR A 108 22.50 25.62 16.60
N HIS A 109 22.17 26.26 17.72
CA HIS A 109 21.97 27.71 17.80
C HIS A 109 23.28 28.48 17.62
N THR A 110 23.32 29.44 16.69
CA THR A 110 24.53 30.21 16.35
C THR A 110 24.36 31.72 16.46
N ALA A 111 23.42 32.20 17.28
CA ALA A 111 23.20 33.64 17.45
C ALA A 111 24.47 34.35 17.99
N PRO A 112 24.70 35.64 17.71
CA PRO A 112 25.86 36.40 18.18
C PRO A 112 25.60 37.09 19.53
N SER A 113 25.11 36.35 20.53
CA SER A 113 24.95 36.85 21.90
C SER A 113 25.96 36.19 22.85
N PRO A 114 26.37 36.83 23.96
CA PRO A 114 27.26 36.20 24.94
C PRO A 114 26.71 34.85 25.46
N ALA A 115 25.40 34.76 25.69
CA ALA A 115 24.74 33.54 26.13
C ALA A 115 24.81 32.41 25.08
N SER A 116 24.69 32.73 23.80
CA SER A 116 24.75 31.74 22.72
C SER A 116 26.17 31.27 22.40
N VAL A 117 27.19 32.08 22.67
CA VAL A 117 28.60 31.65 22.61
C VAL A 117 28.86 30.57 23.66
N GLU A 118 28.40 30.76 24.89
CA GLU A 118 28.56 29.74 25.95
C GLU A 118 27.75 28.47 25.64
N LEU A 119 26.50 28.62 25.18
CA LEU A 119 25.67 27.49 24.77
C LEU A 119 26.33 26.68 23.65
N ARG A 120 26.91 27.34 22.66
CA ARG A 120 27.64 26.70 21.57
C ARG A 120 28.87 25.95 22.05
N ARG A 121 29.65 26.52 22.98
CA ARG A 121 30.79 25.82 23.61
C ARG A 121 30.33 24.56 24.32
N HIS A 122 29.22 24.64 25.06
CA HIS A 122 28.63 23.50 25.73
C HIS A 122 28.12 22.44 24.74
N ALA A 123 27.43 22.86 23.67
CA ALA A 123 26.97 21.97 22.61
C ALA A 123 28.14 21.24 21.93
N ASN A 124 29.22 21.96 21.58
CA ASN A 124 30.42 21.36 20.99
C ASN A 124 31.05 20.28 21.88
N ARG A 125 30.98 20.41 23.20
CA ARG A 125 31.45 19.39 24.17
C ARG A 125 30.56 18.14 24.17
N ILE A 126 29.25 18.32 24.03
CA ILE A 126 28.27 17.22 24.15
C ILE A 126 28.08 16.47 22.83
N LEU A 127 28.17 17.15 21.68
CA LEU A 127 27.88 16.57 20.37
C LEU A 127 28.76 15.34 20.01
N PRO A 128 30.07 15.29 20.30
CA PRO A 128 30.86 14.08 20.09
C PRO A 128 30.34 12.87 20.89
N SER A 129 29.83 13.10 22.11
CA SER A 129 29.27 12.06 22.98
C SER A 129 27.92 11.50 22.49
N HIS A 130 27.22 12.20 21.59
CA HIS A 130 25.97 11.76 20.99
C HIS A 130 26.12 10.55 20.05
N GLY A 131 27.34 10.09 19.75
CA GLY A 131 27.56 8.94 18.85
C GLY A 131 26.84 7.65 19.25
N ARG A 132 26.52 7.43 20.54
CA ARG A 132 25.70 6.30 21.00
C ARG A 132 24.26 6.36 20.48
N TRP A 133 23.67 7.55 20.47
CA TRP A 133 22.34 7.80 19.93
C TRP A 133 22.35 7.62 18.41
N THR A 134 23.35 8.17 17.72
CA THR A 134 23.50 8.03 16.26
C THR A 134 23.57 6.57 15.82
N ARG A 135 24.28 5.70 16.55
CA ARG A 135 24.35 4.26 16.22
C ARG A 135 22.97 3.58 16.28
N ARG A 136 22.15 3.92 17.28
CA ARG A 136 20.79 3.40 17.41
C ARG A 136 19.87 3.96 16.34
N GLY A 137 19.99 5.26 16.03
CA GLY A 137 19.27 5.89 14.93
C GLY A 137 19.56 5.25 13.58
N LEU A 138 20.84 4.98 13.29
CA LEU A 138 21.24 4.24 12.09
C LEU A 138 20.62 2.85 12.03
N ALA A 139 20.53 2.13 13.16
CA ALA A 139 19.87 0.83 13.19
C ALA A 139 18.40 0.92 12.78
N VAL A 140 17.67 1.96 13.22
CA VAL A 140 16.28 2.20 12.79
C VAL A 140 16.23 2.40 11.27
N ILE A 141 17.11 3.22 10.70
CA ILE A 141 17.18 3.48 9.25
C ILE A 141 17.48 2.17 8.48
N PHE A 142 18.49 1.41 8.92
CA PHE A 142 18.88 0.15 8.27
C PHE A 142 17.84 -0.98 8.40
N ILE A 143 16.84 -0.83 9.28
CA ILE A 143 15.72 -1.77 9.38
C ILE A 143 14.54 -1.27 8.55
N THR A 144 14.12 -0.03 8.79
CA THR A 144 12.88 0.54 8.22
C THR A 144 12.94 0.69 6.69
N TYR A 145 14.04 1.17 6.12
CA TYR A 145 14.15 1.33 4.66
C TYR A 145 14.16 -0.02 3.93
N PRO A 146 15.04 -0.99 4.26
CA PRO A 146 15.00 -2.29 3.60
C PRO A 146 13.66 -3.00 3.79
N LEU A 147 13.03 -2.87 4.95
CA LEU A 147 11.72 -3.45 5.20
C LEU A 147 10.64 -2.83 4.30
N SER A 148 10.58 -1.50 4.20
CA SER A 148 9.63 -0.80 3.32
C SER A 148 9.83 -1.18 1.86
N ILE A 149 11.08 -1.21 1.39
CA ILE A 149 11.47 -1.54 0.02
C ILE A 149 11.11 -2.99 -0.30
N ALA A 150 11.54 -3.94 0.54
CA ALA A 150 11.31 -5.36 0.31
C ALA A 150 9.80 -5.68 0.31
N THR A 151 9.03 -5.09 1.23
CA THR A 151 7.59 -5.32 1.28
C THR A 151 6.83 -4.61 0.17
N ALA A 152 7.27 -3.42 -0.28
CA ALA A 152 6.69 -2.79 -1.47
C ALA A 152 6.95 -3.63 -2.73
N ILE A 153 8.18 -4.13 -2.92
CA ILE A 153 8.51 -5.06 -4.00
C ILE A 153 7.64 -6.32 -3.91
N ALA A 154 7.49 -6.90 -2.72
CA ALA A 154 6.64 -8.08 -2.53
C ALA A 154 5.17 -7.81 -2.86
N ASN A 155 4.63 -6.63 -2.56
CA ASN A 155 3.27 -6.25 -2.99
C ASN A 155 3.17 -6.18 -4.52
N LEU A 156 4.18 -5.61 -5.20
CA LEU A 156 4.22 -5.45 -6.67
C LEU A 156 4.48 -6.76 -7.43
N ALA A 157 5.19 -7.71 -6.82
CA ALA A 157 5.58 -8.97 -7.44
C ALA A 157 4.43 -10.01 -7.52
N ARG A 158 3.39 -9.87 -6.68
CA ARG A 158 2.28 -10.84 -6.56
C ARG A 158 1.18 -10.68 -7.62
N ARG A 159 1.51 -10.28 -8.85
CA ARG A 159 0.56 -9.88 -9.91
C ARG A 159 -0.55 -10.91 -10.21
N HIS A 160 -0.23 -12.20 -10.18
CA HIS A 160 -1.19 -13.26 -10.54
C HIS A 160 -2.10 -13.73 -9.39
N ASP A 161 -1.73 -13.45 -8.14
CA ASP A 161 -2.46 -13.92 -6.94
C ASP A 161 -3.30 -12.82 -6.29
N ASN A 162 -3.13 -11.55 -6.70
CA ASN A 162 -3.70 -10.38 -6.04
C ASN A 162 -4.51 -9.52 -7.00
N ALA A 163 -5.83 -9.72 -7.03
CA ALA A 163 -6.76 -8.84 -7.77
C ALA A 163 -6.74 -7.36 -7.31
N GLN A 164 -6.00 -7.03 -6.25
CA GLN A 164 -6.01 -5.73 -5.57
C GLN A 164 -4.72 -4.92 -5.77
N VAL A 165 -3.66 -5.48 -6.38
CA VAL A 165 -2.43 -4.75 -6.78
C VAL A 165 -1.93 -5.36 -8.09
N ASP A 166 -2.22 -4.70 -9.21
CA ASP A 166 -1.86 -5.19 -10.54
C ASP A 166 -1.71 -4.04 -11.54
N PHE A 167 -0.70 -4.11 -12.41
CA PHE A 167 -0.47 -3.17 -13.50
C PHE A 167 -1.18 -3.57 -14.80
N SER A 168 -1.81 -4.75 -14.86
CA SER A 168 -2.50 -5.23 -16.05
C SER A 168 -3.52 -4.19 -16.55
N PRO A 169 -3.59 -3.91 -17.86
CA PRO A 169 -4.59 -3.00 -18.41
C PRO A 169 -6.03 -3.41 -18.09
N ASN A 170 -6.25 -4.71 -17.90
CA ASN A 170 -7.56 -5.30 -17.60
C ASN A 170 -7.88 -5.33 -16.09
N ALA A 171 -6.95 -4.93 -15.23
CA ALA A 171 -7.17 -4.89 -13.80
C ALA A 171 -8.13 -3.75 -13.40
N PRO A 172 -8.88 -3.89 -12.29
CA PRO A 172 -9.70 -2.82 -11.74
C PRO A 172 -8.90 -1.54 -11.52
N TYR A 173 -9.56 -0.38 -11.56
CA TYR A 173 -8.91 0.92 -11.34
C TYR A 173 -8.13 0.97 -10.02
N ASN A 174 -8.76 0.53 -8.91
CA ASN A 174 -8.12 0.54 -7.59
C ASN A 174 -6.84 -0.30 -7.55
N ALA A 175 -6.83 -1.46 -8.23
CA ALA A 175 -5.65 -2.32 -8.28
C ALA A 175 -4.47 -1.67 -9.03
N ARG A 176 -4.77 -0.99 -10.15
CA ARG A 176 -3.77 -0.23 -10.93
C ARG A 176 -3.25 0.97 -10.17
N ALA A 177 -4.15 1.73 -9.53
CA ALA A 177 -3.79 2.85 -8.69
C ALA A 177 -2.89 2.41 -7.52
N ALA A 178 -3.27 1.34 -6.80
CA ALA A 178 -2.46 0.78 -5.73
C ALA A 178 -1.05 0.38 -6.20
N ALA A 179 -0.94 -0.30 -7.33
CA ALA A 179 0.34 -0.69 -7.91
C ALA A 179 1.20 0.54 -8.28
N ALA A 180 0.61 1.55 -8.92
CA ALA A 180 1.31 2.79 -9.26
C ALA A 180 1.83 3.53 -8.02
N PHE A 181 1.01 3.64 -6.96
CA PHE A 181 1.43 4.28 -5.72
C PHE A 181 2.47 3.48 -4.94
N TYR A 182 2.39 2.14 -4.90
CA TYR A 182 3.46 1.31 -4.32
C TYR A 182 4.79 1.50 -5.05
N LEU A 183 4.76 1.58 -6.39
CA LEU A 183 5.95 1.81 -7.20
C LEU A 183 6.53 3.22 -6.97
N ALA A 184 5.68 4.24 -6.93
CA ALA A 184 6.12 5.61 -6.65
C ALA A 184 6.75 5.71 -5.25
N GLY A 185 6.11 5.14 -4.23
CA GLY A 185 6.64 5.10 -2.86
C GLY A 185 7.98 4.36 -2.77
N LEU A 186 8.12 3.27 -3.54
CA LEU A 186 9.38 2.54 -3.67
C LEU A 186 10.50 3.43 -4.26
N VAL A 187 10.22 4.13 -5.36
CA VAL A 187 11.19 5.04 -5.98
C VAL A 187 11.62 6.14 -5.00
N PHE A 188 10.68 6.79 -4.32
CA PHE A 188 11.02 7.81 -3.32
C PHE A 188 11.82 7.25 -2.14
N SER A 189 11.52 6.02 -1.70
CA SER A 189 12.31 5.34 -0.65
C SER A 189 13.75 5.09 -1.08
N VAL A 190 14.00 4.84 -2.37
CA VAL A 190 15.36 4.67 -2.91
C VAL A 190 16.10 6.02 -3.01
N ILE A 191 15.39 7.11 -3.32
CA ILE A 191 15.94 8.48 -3.37
C ILE A 191 16.53 8.93 -2.02
N HIS A 192 16.16 8.29 -0.91
CA HIS A 192 16.78 8.50 0.40
C HIS A 192 18.30 8.27 0.41
N PHE A 193 18.78 7.21 -0.24
CA PHE A 193 20.17 6.73 -0.10
C PHE A 193 21.25 7.67 -0.66
N PRO A 194 21.03 8.40 -1.78
CA PRO A 194 21.94 9.43 -2.25
C PRO A 194 22.39 10.47 -1.20
N PHE A 195 21.58 10.75 -0.17
CA PHE A 195 21.94 11.67 0.92
C PHE A 195 22.91 11.06 1.95
N GLY A 196 23.02 9.73 1.97
CA GLY A 196 23.77 8.95 2.97
C GLY A 196 25.26 9.30 3.06
N PRO A 197 26.03 9.33 1.96
CA PRO A 197 27.47 9.59 2.02
C PRO A 197 27.82 10.92 2.69
N ARG A 198 27.10 11.99 2.34
CA ARG A 198 27.32 13.32 2.94
C ARG A 198 26.89 13.36 4.40
N ALA A 199 25.71 12.81 4.73
CA ALA A 199 25.22 12.75 6.10
C ALA A 199 26.19 11.98 7.02
N MET A 200 26.68 10.82 6.57
CA MET A 200 27.64 10.00 7.33
C MET A 200 28.99 10.69 7.50
N SER A 201 29.45 11.46 6.51
CA SER A 201 30.68 12.26 6.62
C SER A 201 30.59 13.31 7.74
N LEU A 202 29.46 14.02 7.83
CA LEU A 202 29.21 15.01 8.90
C LEU A 202 29.12 14.35 10.28
N LEU A 203 28.38 13.25 10.41
CA LEU A 203 28.29 12.50 11.66
C LEU A 203 29.66 11.96 12.10
N LYS A 204 30.49 11.49 11.17
CA LYS A 204 31.85 11.04 11.45
C LYS A 204 32.74 12.18 11.93
N ARG A 205 32.62 13.38 11.37
CA ARG A 205 33.34 14.59 11.79
C ARG A 205 32.99 14.97 13.23
N ILE A 206 31.69 15.05 13.52
CA ILE A 206 31.16 15.38 14.86
C ILE A 206 31.66 14.37 15.90
N ARG A 207 31.57 13.07 15.59
CA ARG A 207 32.02 12.00 16.49
C ARG A 207 33.53 12.05 16.76
N LYS A 208 34.33 12.45 15.78
CA LYS A 208 35.78 12.57 15.92
C LYS A 208 36.22 13.83 16.66
N ASP A 209 35.27 14.69 17.03
CA ASP A 209 35.54 16.00 17.62
C ASP A 209 36.56 16.82 16.82
N THR A 210 36.49 16.72 15.49
CA THR A 210 37.45 17.40 14.60
C THR A 210 37.22 18.91 14.50
N GLY A 211 36.13 19.40 15.09
CA GLY A 211 35.74 20.81 15.11
C GLY A 211 36.20 21.59 16.34
N GLY A 212 36.84 20.93 17.33
CA GLY A 212 37.48 21.57 18.48
C GLY A 212 36.52 22.20 19.51
N VAL A 213 36.63 21.76 20.75
CA VAL A 213 36.07 22.48 21.92
C VAL A 213 37.00 23.62 22.36
N GLU A 214 38.29 23.53 22.04
CA GLU A 214 39.32 24.49 22.43
C GLU A 214 40.21 24.85 21.24
N ALA A 215 40.47 26.17 21.08
CA ALA A 215 41.38 26.83 20.14
C ALA A 215 40.98 26.96 18.65
N ASP A 216 40.77 28.21 18.21
CA ASP A 216 40.98 28.75 16.84
C ASP A 216 40.42 28.01 15.61
N VAL A 217 39.44 27.11 15.78
CA VAL A 217 38.71 26.56 14.63
C VAL A 217 37.67 27.57 14.15
N ASP A 218 37.69 27.86 12.85
CA ASP A 218 36.67 28.65 12.15
C ASP A 218 35.26 28.24 12.64
N PRO A 219 34.45 29.17 13.19
CA PRO A 219 33.08 28.89 13.60
C PRO A 219 32.21 28.30 12.48
N ALA A 220 32.58 28.43 11.20
CA ALA A 220 31.88 27.73 10.13
C ALA A 220 32.11 26.20 10.13
N GLN A 221 33.07 25.67 10.89
CA GLN A 221 33.55 24.30 10.79
C GLN A 221 33.49 23.46 12.07
N ASP A 222 33.00 24.01 13.18
CA ASP A 222 32.89 23.25 14.43
C ASP A 222 31.77 22.18 14.40
N ASN A 223 31.62 21.45 15.52
CA ASN A 223 30.63 20.37 15.62
C ASN A 223 29.19 20.90 15.52
N THR A 224 28.92 22.10 16.05
CA THR A 224 27.62 22.77 15.99
C THR A 224 27.24 23.10 14.55
N ALA A 225 28.16 23.69 13.77
CA ALA A 225 27.95 23.99 12.36
C ALA A 225 27.80 22.72 11.51
N SER A 226 28.59 21.69 11.83
CA SER A 226 28.48 20.37 11.18
C SER A 226 27.14 19.71 11.48
N MET A 227 26.64 19.83 12.71
CA MET A 227 25.33 19.30 13.11
C MET A 227 24.18 20.08 12.44
N ALA A 228 24.28 21.41 12.35
CA ALA A 228 23.32 22.23 11.61
C ALA A 228 23.25 21.83 10.13
N SER A 229 24.42 21.58 9.52
CA SER A 229 24.51 21.10 8.14
C SER A 229 23.88 19.71 7.97
N TRP A 230 24.08 18.82 8.95
CA TRP A 230 23.48 17.50 8.95
C TRP A 230 21.95 17.57 9.08
N LEU A 231 21.43 18.39 10.00
CA LEU A 231 19.99 18.64 10.15
C LEU A 231 19.36 19.19 8.88
N ARG A 232 20.04 20.12 8.20
CA ARG A 232 19.56 20.65 6.91
C ARG A 232 19.43 19.55 5.86
N ILE A 233 20.41 18.65 5.77
CA ILE A 233 20.33 17.49 4.87
C ILE A 233 19.19 16.56 5.28
N ASN A 234 19.03 16.30 6.58
CA ASN A 234 17.96 15.47 7.13
C ASN A 234 16.57 16.01 6.75
N ALA A 235 16.37 17.33 6.88
CA ALA A 235 15.14 18.01 6.54
C ALA A 235 14.85 17.98 5.02
N ILE A 236 15.86 18.29 4.19
CA ILE A 236 15.71 18.22 2.72
C ILE A 236 15.33 16.81 2.30
N ARG A 237 16.08 15.80 2.76
CA ARG A 237 15.79 14.39 2.50
C ARG A 237 14.38 14.01 2.94
N GLY A 238 13.97 14.44 4.14
CA GLY A 238 12.64 14.22 4.67
C GLY A 238 11.54 14.73 3.73
N VAL A 239 11.71 15.94 3.19
CA VAL A 239 10.73 16.58 2.30
C VAL A 239 10.72 15.98 0.89
N VAL A 240 11.88 15.62 0.33
CA VAL A 240 11.98 15.19 -1.08
C VAL A 240 11.86 13.68 -1.28
N ALA A 241 12.10 12.88 -0.24
CA ALA A 241 12.09 11.42 -0.31
C ALA A 241 11.09 10.83 0.70
N ASP A 242 11.28 11.09 1.98
CA ASP A 242 10.63 10.32 3.04
C ASP A 242 9.11 10.64 3.12
N VAL A 243 8.72 11.92 3.05
CA VAL A 243 7.32 12.36 3.05
C VAL A 243 6.58 11.95 1.76
N PRO A 244 7.12 12.18 0.54
CA PRO A 244 6.50 11.68 -0.69
C PRO A 244 6.33 10.16 -0.69
N SER A 245 7.33 9.42 -0.22
CA SER A 245 7.23 7.96 -0.05
C SER A 245 6.07 7.56 0.86
N TRP A 246 5.97 8.21 2.02
CA TRP A 246 4.89 7.98 2.97
C TRP A 246 3.50 8.25 2.37
N VAL A 247 3.32 9.39 1.68
CA VAL A 247 2.05 9.74 1.02
C VAL A 247 1.68 8.67 -0.02
N CYS A 248 2.65 8.24 -0.84
CA CYS A 248 2.42 7.20 -1.84
C CYS A 248 2.03 5.87 -1.18
N TYR A 249 2.73 5.41 -0.15
CA TYR A 249 2.36 4.16 0.53
C TYR A 249 1.01 4.24 1.26
N PHE A 250 0.66 5.41 1.79
CA PHE A 250 -0.66 5.64 2.37
C PHE A 250 -1.77 5.49 1.32
N ALA A 251 -1.63 6.17 0.18
CA ALA A 251 -2.57 6.03 -0.94
C ALA A 251 -2.64 4.59 -1.46
N ALA A 252 -1.49 3.93 -1.65
CA ALA A 252 -1.41 2.55 -2.11
C ALA A 252 -2.19 1.60 -1.19
N PHE A 253 -2.03 1.76 0.13
CA PHE A 253 -2.75 0.97 1.12
C PHE A 253 -4.26 1.20 1.04
N LEU A 254 -4.71 2.46 0.95
CA LEU A 254 -6.14 2.76 0.83
C LEU A 254 -6.76 2.13 -0.41
N PHE A 255 -6.12 2.27 -1.58
CA PHE A 255 -6.61 1.64 -2.81
C PHE A 255 -6.62 0.12 -2.72
N ALA A 256 -5.55 -0.50 -2.21
CA ALA A 256 -5.44 -1.95 -2.07
C ALA A 256 -6.44 -2.57 -1.08
N MET A 257 -6.97 -1.78 -0.13
CA MET A 257 -7.95 -2.22 0.87
C MET A 257 -9.40 -1.84 0.51
N SER A 258 -9.60 -1.00 -0.50
CA SER A 258 -10.92 -0.54 -0.96
C SER A 258 -11.61 -1.47 -1.97
N SER A 259 -11.12 -2.71 -2.10
CA SER A 259 -11.54 -3.67 -3.13
C SER A 259 -12.22 -4.89 -2.54
#